data_AF-A0A177UYM6-F1
#
_entry.id   AF-A0A177UYM6-F1
#
_cell.length_a   1.000
_cell.length_b   1.000
_cell.length_c   1.000
_cell.angle_alpha   90.00
_cell.angle_beta   90.00
_cell.angle_gamma   90.00
#
_symmetry.space_group_name_H-M   'P 1'
#
loop_
_entity.id
_entity.type
_entity.pdbx_description
1 polymer ?
#
loop_
_entity_poly.entity_id
_entity_poly.type
_entity_poly.pdbx_seq_one_letter_code
_entity_poly.pdbx_strand_id
1 'polypeptide(L)'
;MNARPHKQSMSELKLRRLTEQNARLKNDLERPRVRVSEASASLIQHCKSTRDYLVPSEWGPVDKREDPYAPQGGGCNCSVM
;
A
#
# COMPACT_ATOMS: atom_id res chain seq x y z
N MET A 1 6.57 -52.18 18.12
CA MET A 1 7.35 -51.71 16.94
C MET A 1 7.62 -50.23 17.12
N ASN A 2 8.78 -49.86 17.71
CA ASN A 2 9.14 -48.45 17.91
C ASN A 2 9.64 -47.85 16.58
N ALA A 3 8.77 -47.08 15.91
CA ALA A 3 9.17 -46.24 14.79
C ALA A 3 10.03 -45.09 15.34
N ARG A 4 11.36 -45.22 15.23
CA ARG A 4 12.27 -44.10 15.48
C ARG A 4 11.95 -43.00 14.47
N PRO A 5 11.76 -41.73 14.88
CA PRO A 5 11.57 -40.64 13.93
C PRO A 5 12.79 -40.59 13.02
N HIS A 6 12.60 -40.85 11.73
CA HIS A 6 13.66 -40.75 10.74
C HIS A 6 14.14 -39.29 10.76
N LYS A 7 15.39 -39.07 11.18
CA LYS A 7 16.01 -37.75 11.08
C LYS A 7 15.94 -37.38 9.60
N GLN A 8 15.16 -36.35 9.26
CA GLN A 8 15.03 -35.89 7.88
C GLN A 8 16.43 -35.71 7.29
N SER A 9 16.71 -36.44 6.22
CA SER A 9 17.99 -36.30 5.54
C SER A 9 18.10 -34.88 4.98
N MET A 10 19.30 -34.30 4.98
CA MET A 10 19.55 -33.00 4.34
C MET A 10 19.07 -32.97 2.88
N SER A 11 19.02 -34.12 2.20
CA SER A 11 18.44 -34.25 0.86
C SER A 11 16.93 -34.01 0.83
N GLU A 12 16.18 -34.58 1.78
CA GLU A 12 14.72 -34.39 1.89
C GLU A 12 14.36 -32.95 2.23
N LEU A 13 15.13 -32.31 3.14
CA LEU A 13 14.92 -30.92 3.50
C LEU A 13 15.20 -29.98 2.31
N LYS A 14 16.27 -30.23 1.54
CA LYS A 14 16.57 -29.47 0.31
C LYS A 14 15.48 -29.65 -0.74
N LEU A 15 15.01 -30.89 -0.96
CA LEU A 15 13.93 -31.16 -1.89
C LEU A 15 12.66 -30.39 -1.50
N ARG A 16 12.27 -30.42 -0.23
CA ARG A 16 11.11 -29.68 0.27
C ARG A 16 11.21 -28.17 0.01
N ARG A 17 12.38 -27.58 0.24
CA ARG A 17 12.61 -26.15 -0.05
C ARG A 17 12.48 -25.84 -1.53
N LEU A 18 13.01 -26.71 -2.40
CA LEU A 18 12.90 -26.53 -3.85
C LEU A 18 11.46 -26.66 -4.33
N THR A 19 10.69 -27.60 -3.80
CA THR A 19 9.26 -27.74 -4.17
C THR A 19 8.44 -26.56 -3.69
N GLU A 20 8.67 -26.09 -2.45
CA GLU A 20 8.04 -24.86 -1.92
C GLU A 20 8.39 -23.63 -2.79
N GLN A 21 9.65 -23.48 -3.19
CA GLN A 21 10.07 -22.38 -4.07
C GLN A 21 9.45 -22.49 -5.47
N ASN A 22 9.41 -23.69 -6.05
CA ASN A 22 8.80 -23.92 -7.34
C ASN A 22 7.30 -23.59 -7.33
N ALA A 23 6.59 -23.97 -6.26
CA ALA A 23 5.18 -23.63 -6.07
C ALA A 23 4.97 -22.10 -6.01
N ARG A 24 5.81 -21.36 -5.28
CA ARG A 24 5.75 -19.89 -5.24
C ARG A 24 5.97 -19.26 -6.62
N LEU A 25 6.99 -19.72 -7.34
CA LEU A 25 7.29 -19.22 -8.69
C LEU A 25 6.16 -19.50 -9.68
N LYS A 26 5.51 -20.66 -9.60
CA LYS A 26 4.33 -20.98 -10.41
C LYS A 26 3.16 -20.04 -10.09
N ASN A 27 2.88 -19.81 -8.81
CA ASN A 27 1.84 -18.87 -8.39
C ASN A 27 2.12 -17.44 -8.91
N ASP A 28 3.37 -16.98 -8.84
CA ASP A 28 3.75 -15.65 -9.34
C ASP A 28 3.67 -15.55 -10.87
N LEU A 29 3.94 -16.65 -11.57
CA LEU A 29 3.81 -16.75 -13.03
C LEU A 29 2.35 -16.72 -13.47
N GLU A 30 1.47 -17.39 -12.73
CA GLU A 30 0.02 -17.46 -13.00
C GLU A 30 -0.74 -16.20 -12.57
N ARG A 31 -0.11 -15.30 -11.79
CA ARG A 31 -0.76 -14.05 -11.35
C ARG A 31 -1.21 -13.21 -12.55
N PRO A 32 -2.50 -12.84 -12.64
CA PRO A 32 -3.01 -12.04 -13.76
C PRO A 32 -2.36 -10.66 -13.79
N ARG A 33 -1.99 -10.21 -14.98
CA ARG A 33 -1.33 -8.92 -15.22
C ARG A 33 -2.19 -8.06 -16.13
N VAL A 34 -2.22 -6.76 -15.83
CA VAL A 34 -2.85 -5.75 -16.69
C VAL A 34 -1.79 -5.08 -17.56
N ARG A 35 -2.21 -4.47 -18.67
CA ARG A 35 -1.29 -3.70 -19.52
C ARG A 35 -0.85 -2.44 -18.78
N VAL A 36 0.40 -2.05 -18.96
CA VAL A 36 0.94 -0.83 -18.32
C VAL A 36 0.13 0.40 -18.73
N SER A 37 -0.26 0.51 -20.01
CA SER A 37 -1.08 1.61 -20.49
C SER A 37 -2.43 1.73 -19.77
N GLU A 38 -3.07 0.60 -19.46
CA GLU A 38 -4.34 0.54 -18.75
C GLU A 38 -4.16 0.91 -17.27
N ALA A 39 -3.14 0.36 -16.61
CA ALA A 39 -2.79 0.70 -15.24
C ALA A 39 -2.48 2.21 -15.09
N SER A 40 -1.69 2.77 -16.01
CA SER A 40 -1.37 4.21 -16.02
C SER A 40 -2.62 5.07 -16.24
N ALA A 41 -3.52 4.68 -17.15
CA ALA A 41 -4.78 5.39 -17.37
C ALA A 41 -5.65 5.37 -16.10
N SER A 42 -5.76 4.22 -15.42
CA SER A 42 -6.49 4.10 -14.17
C SER A 42 -5.92 4.97 -13.05
N LEU A 43 -4.59 5.05 -12.93
CA LEU A 43 -3.93 5.92 -11.95
C LEU A 43 -4.20 7.39 -12.24
N ILE A 44 -4.05 7.82 -13.50
CA ILE A 44 -4.33 9.20 -13.92
C ILE A 44 -5.79 9.55 -13.62
N GLN A 45 -6.73 8.66 -13.94
CA GLN A 45 -8.15 8.87 -13.67
C GLN A 45 -8.39 9.06 -12.17
N HIS A 46 -7.82 8.20 -11.32
CA HIS A 46 -7.97 8.31 -9.88
C HIS A 46 -7.41 9.64 -9.34
N CYS A 47 -6.22 10.04 -9.79
CA CYS A 47 -5.62 11.31 -9.41
C CYS A 47 -6.39 12.52 -9.92
N LYS A 48 -7.21 12.39 -10.96
CA LYS A 48 -8.06 13.47 -11.50
C LYS A 48 -9.47 13.51 -10.91
N SER A 49 -9.94 12.41 -10.33
CA SER A 49 -11.27 12.35 -9.69
C SER A 49 -11.22 12.65 -8.20
N THR A 50 -10.09 12.39 -7.55
CA THR A 50 -9.94 12.51 -6.11
C THR A 50 -9.23 13.81 -5.78
N ARG A 51 -9.96 14.76 -5.17
CA ARG A 51 -9.40 16.06 -4.80
C ARG A 51 -8.32 15.91 -3.74
N ASP A 52 -7.16 16.50 -3.99
CA ASP A 52 -6.04 16.57 -3.04
C ASP A 52 -5.80 18.03 -2.62
N TYR A 53 -6.04 18.30 -1.33
CA TYR A 53 -5.88 19.63 -0.73
C TYR A 53 -4.40 20.06 -0.58
N LEU A 54 -3.46 19.11 -0.67
CA LEU A 54 -2.02 19.38 -0.62
C LEU A 54 -1.43 19.76 -1.98
N VAL A 55 -2.24 19.72 -3.05
CA VAL A 55 -1.83 20.16 -4.39
C VAL A 55 -2.72 21.32 -4.89
N PRO A 56 -2.57 22.54 -4.33
CA PRO A 56 -3.41 23.68 -4.69
C PRO A 56 -3.24 24.15 -6.14
N SER A 57 -2.14 23.80 -6.81
CA SER A 57 -1.90 24.16 -8.21
C SER A 57 -2.92 23.52 -9.17
N GLU A 58 -3.36 22.30 -8.87
CA GLU A 58 -4.32 21.55 -9.69
C GLU A 58 -5.74 21.68 -9.14
N TRP A 59 -5.91 21.72 -7.81
CA TRP A 59 -7.21 21.66 -7.14
C TRP A 59 -7.72 22.98 -6.56
N GLY A 60 -6.92 24.04 -6.66
CA GLY A 60 -7.19 25.34 -6.05
C GLY A 60 -6.90 25.39 -4.54
N PRO A 61 -6.88 26.59 -3.95
CA PRO A 61 -6.66 26.76 -2.52
C PRO A 61 -7.80 26.14 -1.71
N VAL A 62 -7.46 25.55 -0.57
CA VAL A 62 -8.43 25.05 0.42
C VAL A 62 -9.13 26.24 1.05
N ASP A 63 -10.46 26.22 1.16
CA ASP A 63 -11.17 27.25 1.90
C ASP A 63 -10.83 27.11 3.39
N LYS A 64 -10.62 28.24 4.07
CA LYS A 64 -10.29 28.29 5.51
C LYS A 64 -11.38 27.67 6.39
N ARG A 65 -12.60 27.53 5.86
CA ARG A 65 -13.72 26.86 6.51
C ARG A 65 -13.64 25.33 6.45
N GLU A 66 -12.97 24.80 5.43
CA GLU A 66 -12.80 23.37 5.18
C GLU A 66 -11.50 22.83 5.78
N ASP A 67 -10.56 23.72 6.10
CA ASP A 67 -9.30 23.38 6.78
C ASP A 67 -9.48 23.32 8.31
N PRO A 68 -9.47 22.12 8.92
CA PRO A 68 -9.61 21.96 10.37
C PRO A 68 -8.42 22.49 11.18
N TYR A 69 -7.31 22.82 10.51
CA TYR A 69 -6.12 23.41 11.11
C TYR A 69 -6.03 24.92 10.88
N ALA A 70 -6.99 25.52 10.16
CA ALA A 70 -7.02 26.95 10.00
C ALA A 70 -7.14 27.63 11.38
N PRO A 71 -6.39 28.72 11.63
CA PRO A 71 -6.53 29.45 12.89
C PRO A 71 -7.97 29.93 13.00
N GLN A 72 -8.69 29.44 14.02
CA GLN A 72 -10.02 29.94 14.33
C GLN A 72 -9.87 31.43 14.61
N GLY A 73 -10.40 32.26 13.71
CA GLY A 73 -10.41 33.71 13.85
C GLY A 73 -11.26 34.12 15.05
N GLY A 74 -10.67 34.06 16.23
CA GLY A 74 -11.24 34.44 17.51
C GLY A 74 -10.08 34.57 18.48
N GLY A 75 -9.57 35.79 18.64
CA GLY A 75 -8.45 36.07 19.54
C GLY A 75 -8.72 35.56 20.95
N CYS A 76 -7.70 34.98 21.58
CA CYS A 76 -7.66 34.82 23.04
C CYS A 76 -7.87 36.22 23.64
N ASN A 77 -9.03 36.50 24.23
CA ASN A 77 -9.28 37.72 24.97
C ASN A 77 -8.64 37.63 26.37
N CYS A 78 -7.36 37.29 26.38
CA CYS A 78 -6.60 36.98 27.55
C CYS A 78 -5.82 38.24 27.91
N SER A 79 -6.50 39.19 28.55
CA SER A 79 -5.84 40.31 29.21
C SER A 79 -5.04 39.75 30.39
N VAL A 80 -3.72 39.77 30.29
CA VAL A 80 -2.84 39.50 31.42
C VAL A 80 -3.03 40.66 32.42
N MET A 81 -3.66 40.37 33.55
CA MET A 81 -3.48 41.12 34.80
C MET A 81 -2.47 40.39 35.65
#